data_AF-A0A3C1M3M6-F1
#
_entry.id   AF-A0A3C1M3M6-F1
#
_cell.length_a   1.000
_cell.length_b   1.000
_cell.length_c   1.000
_cell.angle_alpha   90.00
_cell.angle_beta   90.00
_cell.angle_gamma   90.00
#
_symmetry.space_group_name_H-M   'P 1'
#
loop_
_entity.id
_entity.type
_entity.pdbx_description
1 polymer ?
#
loop_
_entity_poly.entity_id
_entity_poly.type
_entity_poly.pdbx_seq_one_letter_code
_entity_poly.pdbx_strand_id
1 'polypeptide(L)'
;MQTYYFVAGSRRFLCEEEPLAESLVERERNYQARGKERDFWLVESPAFLERPELAPLAQPIPRPAAAVVSTDPDVIRWLKLRLAFVVTGEFQAHQPQG
;
A
#
# COMPACT_ATOMS: atom_id res chain seq x y z
N MET A 1 16.26 7.95 7.02
CA MET A 1 15.46 6.72 6.80
C MET A 1 14.05 7.01 7.27
N GLN A 2 13.05 6.61 6.49
CA GLN A 2 11.63 6.81 6.81
C GLN A 2 10.95 5.45 6.89
N THR A 3 10.01 5.29 7.83
CA THR A 3 9.16 4.10 7.90
C THR A 3 8.00 4.25 6.92
N TYR A 4 7.77 3.19 6.15
CA TYR A 4 6.63 3.03 5.26
C TYR A 4 5.80 1.84 5.73
N TYR A 5 4.50 2.03 5.77
CA TYR A 5 3.50 1.02 6.08
C TYR A 5 2.86 0.56 4.78
N PHE A 6 2.44 -0.70 4.70
CA PHE A 6 1.77 -1.20 3.50
C PHE A 6 0.61 -2.14 3.81
N VAL A 7 -0.35 -2.18 2.88
CA VAL A 7 -1.19 -3.36 2.63
C VAL A 7 -0.73 -3.99 1.31
N ALA A 8 -0.62 -5.31 1.23
CA ALA A 8 -0.25 -6.01 0.01
C ALA A 8 -1.19 -7.19 -0.26
N GLY A 9 -1.49 -7.42 -1.53
CA GLY A 9 -2.41 -8.44 -2.01
C GLY A 9 -2.11 -8.78 -3.47
N SER A 10 -2.89 -9.68 -4.05
CA SER A 10 -2.78 -9.93 -5.48
C SER A 10 -3.16 -8.67 -6.26
N ARG A 11 -2.48 -8.43 -7.39
CA ARG A 11 -2.80 -7.32 -8.30
C ARG A 11 -4.26 -7.40 -8.76
N ARG A 12 -4.72 -8.61 -9.10
CA ARG A 12 -6.10 -8.85 -9.50
C ARG A 12 -7.08 -8.36 -8.44
N PHE A 13 -6.88 -8.75 -7.17
CA PHE A 13 -7.75 -8.31 -6.08
C PHE A 13 -7.71 -6.78 -5.90
N LEU A 14 -6.51 -6.19 -5.80
CA LEU A 14 -6.35 -4.76 -5.48
C LEU A 14 -6.65 -3.79 -6.65
N CYS A 15 -6.53 -4.24 -7.90
CA CYS A 15 -6.61 -3.38 -9.08
C CYS A 15 -7.80 -3.68 -9.98
N GLU A 16 -8.43 -4.86 -9.87
CA GLU A 16 -9.50 -5.27 -10.80
C GLU A 16 -10.80 -5.64 -10.07
N GLU A 17 -10.72 -6.34 -8.94
CA GLU A 17 -11.93 -6.84 -8.24
C GLU A 17 -12.47 -5.83 -7.22
N GLU A 18 -11.59 -5.14 -6.49
CA GLU A 18 -11.99 -4.16 -5.49
C GLU A 18 -12.12 -2.75 -6.10
N PRO A 19 -13.11 -1.94 -5.67
CA PRO A 19 -13.22 -0.53 -6.01
C PRO A 19 -12.19 0.33 -5.24
N LEU A 20 -10.95 -0.15 -5.12
CA LEU A 20 -9.88 0.50 -4.38
C LEU A 20 -9.44 1.79 -5.07
N ALA A 21 -9.40 1.81 -6.40
CA ALA A 21 -9.02 2.99 -7.18
C ALA A 21 -9.90 4.20 -6.85
N GLU A 22 -11.22 4.02 -6.78
CA GLU A 22 -12.17 5.07 -6.41
C GLU A 22 -11.94 5.58 -4.99
N SER A 23 -11.72 4.64 -4.06
CA SER A 23 -11.44 4.95 -2.65
C SER A 23 -10.14 5.75 -2.48
N LEU A 24 -9.11 5.48 -3.30
CA LEU A 24 -7.84 6.22 -3.29
C LEU A 24 -7.98 7.61 -3.94
N VAL A 25 -8.74 7.74 -5.03
CA VAL A 25 -9.06 9.02 -5.67
C VAL A 25 -9.79 9.94 -4.71
N GLU A 26 -10.80 9.43 -4.00
CA GLU A 26 -11.55 10.23 -3.02
C GLU A 26 -10.66 10.66 -1.84
N ARG A 27 -9.74 9.79 -1.40
CA ARG A 27 -8.77 10.16 -0.38
C ARG A 27 -7.81 11.25 -0.85
N GLU A 28 -7.34 11.19 -2.10
CA GLU A 28 -6.46 12.21 -2.69
C GLU A 28 -7.17 13.56 -2.76
N ARG A 29 -8.45 13.58 -3.16
CA ARG A 29 -9.28 14.81 -3.12
C ARG A 29 -9.43 15.35 -1.70
N ASN A 30 -9.68 14.48 -0.71
CA ASN A 30 -9.77 14.89 0.69
C ASN A 30 -8.45 15.53 1.19
N TYR A 31 -7.30 15.00 0.77
CA TYR A 31 -5.99 15.54 1.13
C TYR A 31 -5.79 16.93 0.52
N GLN A 32 -6.06 17.07 -0.78
CA GLN A 32 -5.99 18.35 -1.48
C GLN A 32 -6.89 19.40 -0.84
N ALA A 33 -8.15 19.06 -0.54
CA ALA A 33 -9.11 19.97 0.10
C ALA A 33 -8.66 20.45 1.49
N ARG A 34 -7.79 19.69 2.17
CA ARG A 34 -7.25 20.01 3.51
C ARG A 34 -5.83 20.58 3.47
N GLY A 35 -5.25 20.77 2.27
CA GLY A 35 -3.85 21.17 2.11
C GLY A 35 -2.84 20.14 2.66
N LYS A 36 -3.23 18.86 2.76
CA LYS A 36 -2.33 17.78 3.18
C LYS A 36 -1.58 17.26 1.96
N GLU A 37 -0.26 17.14 2.06
CA GLU A 37 0.57 16.51 1.04
C GLU A 37 0.24 15.01 0.92
N ARG A 38 0.29 14.49 -0.31
CA ARG A 38 0.06 13.07 -0.57
C ARG A 38 1.20 12.24 0.01
N ASP A 39 0.84 11.26 0.82
CA ASP A 39 1.78 10.38 1.52
C ASP A 39 1.51 8.89 1.27
N PHE A 40 0.71 8.56 0.24
CA PHE A 40 0.34 7.19 -0.11
C PHE A 40 0.36 6.91 -1.62
N TRP A 41 0.64 5.66 -2.00
CA TRP A 41 0.76 5.23 -3.40
C TRP A 41 0.33 3.78 -3.61
N LEU A 42 -0.37 3.52 -4.72
CA LEU A 42 -0.57 2.16 -5.24
C LEU A 42 0.66 1.79 -6.09
N VAL A 43 1.28 0.65 -5.78
CA VAL A 43 2.50 0.15 -6.41
C VAL A 43 2.21 -1.25 -6.95
N GLU A 44 2.25 -1.42 -8.25
CA GLU A 44 2.20 -2.72 -8.91
C GLU A 44 3.59 -3.36 -8.90
N SER A 45 3.67 -4.68 -8.74
CA SER A 45 4.93 -5.44 -8.66
C SER A 45 5.96 -4.83 -7.69
N PRO A 46 5.59 -4.59 -6.41
CA PRO A 46 6.44 -3.87 -5.47
C PRO A 46 7.73 -4.63 -5.15
N ALA A 47 8.88 -4.09 -5.57
CA ALA A 47 10.20 -4.69 -5.35
C ALA A 47 10.55 -4.89 -3.86
N PHE A 48 9.97 -4.08 -2.95
CA PHE A 48 10.22 -4.23 -1.52
C PHE A 48 9.72 -5.57 -0.97
N LEU A 49 8.72 -6.21 -1.58
CA LEU A 49 8.24 -7.54 -1.14
C LEU A 49 9.27 -8.65 -1.37
N GLU A 50 10.30 -8.42 -2.18
CA GLU A 50 11.39 -9.37 -2.41
C GLU A 50 12.49 -9.30 -1.33
N ARG A 51 12.36 -8.36 -0.37
CA ARG A 51 13.30 -8.26 0.76
C ARG A 51 13.20 -9.49 1.65
N PRO A 52 14.33 -10.13 2.05
CA PRO A 52 14.32 -11.35 2.86
C PRO A 52 13.51 -11.23 4.15
N GLU A 53 13.55 -10.07 4.82
CA GLU A 53 12.81 -9.79 6.05
C GLU A 53 11.29 -9.76 5.86
N LEU A 54 10.80 -9.56 4.64
CA LEU A 54 9.38 -9.57 4.29
C LEU A 54 8.92 -10.89 3.66
N ALA A 55 9.83 -11.85 3.42
CA ALA A 55 9.52 -13.12 2.77
C ALA A 55 8.35 -13.88 3.44
N PRO A 56 8.25 -13.98 4.78
CA PRO A 56 7.11 -14.65 5.43
C PRO A 56 5.77 -13.96 5.16
N LEU A 57 5.77 -12.62 5.01
CA LEU A 57 4.57 -11.84 4.70
C LEU A 57 4.22 -11.91 3.22
N ALA A 58 5.22 -11.99 2.34
CA ALA A 58 5.05 -12.00 0.89
C ALA A 58 4.68 -13.39 0.34
N GLN A 59 5.12 -14.47 0.99
CA GLN A 59 4.88 -15.86 0.58
C GLN A 59 3.39 -16.19 0.31
N PRO A 60 2.42 -15.81 1.15
CA PRO A 60 1.01 -16.13 0.91
C PRO A 60 0.35 -15.28 -0.18
N ILE A 61 1.01 -14.25 -0.72
CA ILE A 61 0.39 -13.32 -1.68
C ILE A 61 0.43 -13.93 -3.10
N PRO A 62 -0.72 -14.13 -3.77
CA PRO A 62 -0.72 -14.56 -5.16
C PRO A 62 -0.04 -13.53 -6.07
N ARG A 63 0.77 -14.00 -7.03
CA ARG A 63 1.47 -13.15 -7.99
C ARG A 63 0.70 -13.04 -9.33
N PRO A 64 0.76 -11.89 -10.03
CA PRO A 64 1.49 -10.67 -9.67
C PRO A 64 0.87 -9.97 -8.45
N ALA A 65 1.72 -9.37 -7.60
CA ALA A 65 1.30 -8.66 -6.40
C ALA A 65 1.17 -7.16 -6.65
N ALA A 66 0.36 -6.49 -5.83
CA ALA A 66 0.31 -5.05 -5.71
C ALA A 66 0.29 -4.66 -4.23
N ALA A 67 0.62 -3.41 -3.94
CA ALA A 67 0.57 -2.88 -2.59
C ALA A 67 0.12 -1.42 -2.58
N VAL A 68 -0.60 -1.02 -1.53
CA VAL A 68 -0.70 0.40 -1.17
C VAL A 68 0.28 0.67 -0.07
N VAL A 69 1.16 1.65 -0.28
CA VAL A 69 2.20 2.06 0.65
C VAL A 69 1.88 3.46 1.16
N SER A 70 2.17 3.75 2.42
CA SER A 70 1.95 5.06 3.05
C SER A 70 2.98 5.34 4.14
N THR A 71 3.35 6.60 4.37
CA THR A 71 4.11 6.98 5.60
C THR A 71 3.20 7.18 6.82
N ASP A 72 1.88 7.25 6.61
CA ASP A 72 0.85 7.33 7.64
C ASP A 72 0.25 5.93 7.90
N PRO A 73 0.43 5.34 9.11
CA PRO A 73 -0.10 4.02 9.43
C PRO A 73 -1.62 3.97 9.50
N ASP A 74 -2.31 5.10 9.70
CA ASP A 74 -3.77 5.15 9.75
C ASP A 74 -4.38 4.89 8.37
N VAL A 75 -3.67 5.25 7.29
CA VAL A 75 -4.05 4.89 5.92
C VAL A 75 -4.14 3.36 5.78
N ILE A 76 -3.12 2.65 6.28
CA ILE A 76 -3.02 1.20 6.18
C ILE A 76 -4.03 0.51 7.08
N ARG A 77 -4.25 1.02 8.30
CA ARG A 77 -5.32 0.51 9.18
C ARG A 77 -6.70 0.65 8.54
N TRP A 78 -6.98 1.81 7.94
CA TRP A 78 -8.24 2.07 7.24
C TRP A 78 -8.45 1.13 6.05
N LEU A 79 -7.39 0.83 5.28
CA LEU A 79 -7.44 -0.16 4.20
C LEU A 79 -7.67 -1.58 4.73
N LYS A 80 -6.99 -1.99 5.80
CA LYS A 80 -7.13 -3.34 6.37
C LYS A 80 -8.55 -3.64 6.86
N LEU A 81 -9.29 -2.63 7.32
CA LEU A 81 -10.70 -2.79 7.70
C LEU A 81 -11.64 -3.06 6.52
N ARG A 82 -11.25 -2.67 5.30
CA ARG A 82 -12.04 -2.86 4.07
C ARG A 82 -11.61 -4.10 3.29
N LEU A 83 -10.32 -4.41 3.32
CA LEU A 83 -9.71 -5.42 2.47
C LEU A 83 -9.48 -6.71 3.27
N ALA A 84 -10.24 -7.76 2.96
CA ALA A 84 -10.16 -9.03 3.67
C ALA A 84 -8.87 -9.80 3.32
N PHE A 85 -8.52 -9.89 2.03
CA PHE A 85 -7.47 -10.78 1.51
C PHE A 85 -6.12 -10.08 1.30
N VAL A 86 -5.70 -9.30 2.29
CA VAL A 86 -4.41 -8.58 2.27
C VAL A 86 -3.58 -8.85 3.51
N VAL A 87 -2.26 -8.82 3.33
CA VAL A 87 -1.28 -8.75 4.42
C VAL A 87 -0.92 -7.30 4.69
N THR A 88 -0.45 -7.01 5.90
CA THR A 88 0.05 -5.69 6.28
C THR A 88 1.44 -5.80 6.90
N GLY A 89 2.25 -4.78 6.73
CA GLY A 89 3.56 -4.70 7.36
C GLY A 89 4.16 -3.31 7.22
N GLU A 90 5.44 -3.22 7.54
CA GLU A 90 6.22 -2.00 7.40
C GLU A 90 7.63 -2.33 6.92
N PHE A 91 8.28 -1.33 6.35
CA PHE A 91 9.69 -1.39 5.99
C PHE A 91 10.33 -0.01 6.08
N GLN A 92 11.64 0.03 6.27
CA GLN A 92 12.40 1.26 6.18
C GLN A 92 12.98 1.44 4.78
N ALA A 93 12.85 2.65 4.23
CA ALA A 93 13.47 3.05 2.98
C ALA A 93 13.95 4.51 3.06
N HIS A 94 14.74 4.92 2.07
CA HIS A 94 14.99 6.34 1.85
C HIS A 94 13.86 6.90 1.01
N GLN A 95 13.46 8.15 1.25
CA GLN A 95 12.59 8.81 0.30
C GLN A 95 13.32 8.82 -1.05
N PRO A 96 12.67 8.42 -2.15
CA PRO A 96 13.28 8.56 -3.46
C PRO A 96 13.67 10.03 -3.64
N GLN A 97 14.96 10.28 -3.83
CA GLN A 97 15.42 11.60 -4.24
C GLN A 97 14.91 11.78 -5.66
N GLY A 98 13.99 12.73 -5.83
CA GLY A 98 13.38 13.05 -7.12
C GLY A 98 14.38 13.53 -8.15
#